data_AF-A0A3B0XX12-F1
#
_entry.id   AF-A0A3B0XX12-F1
#
_cell.length_a   1.000
_cell.length_b   1.000
_cell.length_c   1.000
_cell.angle_alpha   90.00
_cell.angle_beta   90.00
_cell.angle_gamma   90.00
#
_symmetry.space_group_name_H-M   'P 1'
#
loop_
_entity.id
_entity.type
_entity.pdbx_description
1 polymer ?
#
loop_
_entity_poly.entity_id
_entity_poly.type
_entity_poly.pdbx_seq_one_letter_code
_entity_poly.pdbx_strand_id
1 'polypeptide(L)'
;MRYVALLIEFETYINGQFVNYQRADGLVVSTPTGSTAYALSSGGPLLHATLDAIALVPICPHTLTNRPLVINASSKVEIVIGNREQTTSQVTFDGQTAFDVKPGDRIVIQKKAHKIHLIHPANYDYYEILRAKLHWSKQL
;
A
#
# COMPACT_ATOMS: atom_id res chain seq x y z
N MET A 1 -13.91 3.44 25.33
CA MET A 1 -12.47 3.21 25.14
C MET A 1 -12.01 4.12 24.01
N ARG A 2 -11.19 5.14 24.28
CA ARG A 2 -10.72 6.09 23.25
C ARG A 2 -9.55 5.43 22.50
N TYR A 3 -9.77 4.99 21.27
CA TYR A 3 -8.67 4.67 20.36
C TYR A 3 -8.02 5.98 19.94
N VAL A 4 -7.01 6.42 20.68
CA VAL A 4 -6.06 7.39 20.14
C VAL A 4 -5.23 6.61 19.15
N ALA A 5 -5.20 7.04 17.88
CA ALA A 5 -4.28 6.49 16.90
C ALA A 5 -2.85 6.66 17.45
N LEU A 6 -2.27 5.56 17.91
CA LEU A 6 -0.90 5.52 18.36
C LEU A 6 -0.04 5.15 17.16
N LEU A 7 1.06 5.88 16.99
CA LEU A 7 2.00 5.62 15.91
C LEU A 7 2.47 4.17 15.90
N ILE A 8 2.45 3.57 14.72
CA ILE A 8 3.06 2.26 14.47
C ILE A 8 4.53 2.49 14.13
N GLU A 9 5.39 1.69 14.73
CA GLU A 9 6.81 1.63 14.41
C GLU A 9 7.05 0.33 13.65
N PHE A 10 7.71 0.39 12.51
CA PHE A 10 8.00 -0.80 11.71
C PHE A 10 9.24 -0.62 10.84
N GLU A 11 9.85 -1.74 10.49
CA GLU A 11 10.97 -1.81 9.55
C GLU A 11 10.50 -2.43 8.24
N THR A 12 11.00 -1.89 7.13
CA THR A 12 10.73 -2.43 5.79
C THR A 12 11.99 -3.07 5.23
N TYR A 13 11.85 -4.28 4.72
CA TYR A 13 12.88 -4.99 3.97
C TYR A 13 12.36 -5.38 2.58
N ILE A 14 13.22 -5.30 1.58
CA ILE A 14 12.93 -5.72 0.20
C ILE A 14 13.99 -6.73 -0.21
N ASN A 15 13.57 -7.94 -0.57
CA ASN A 15 14.47 -9.05 -0.93
C ASN A 15 15.54 -9.31 0.15
N GLY A 16 15.17 -9.15 1.43
CA GLY A 16 16.07 -9.30 2.58
C GLY A 16 16.97 -8.10 2.87
N GLN A 17 16.94 -7.04 2.06
CA GLN A 17 17.72 -5.82 2.28
C GLN A 17 16.92 -4.81 3.09
N PHE A 18 17.54 -4.24 4.14
CA PHE A 18 16.93 -3.18 4.93
C PHE A 18 16.73 -1.92 4.07
N VAL A 19 15.51 -1.37 4.09
CA VAL A 19 15.15 -0.16 3.35
C VAL A 19 15.08 1.02 4.29
N ASN A 20 14.23 0.93 5.31
CA ASN A 20 14.04 1.97 6.30
C ASN A 20 13.37 1.45 7.57
N TYR A 21 13.48 2.28 8.61
CA TYR A 21 12.65 2.24 9.79
C TYR A 21 11.67 3.42 9.72
N GLN A 22 10.39 3.18 10.04
CA GLN A 22 9.34 4.18 9.92
C GLN A 22 8.50 4.27 11.18
N ARG A 23 8.06 5.49 11.46
CA ARG A 23 7.07 5.86 12.47
C ARG A 23 5.95 6.57 11.72
N ALA A 24 4.77 5.95 11.65
CA ALA A 24 3.67 6.41 10.82
C ALA A 24 2.32 5.89 11.36
N ASP A 25 1.21 6.40 10.84
CA ASP A 25 -0.11 5.82 11.09
C ASP A 25 -0.25 4.43 10.44
N GLY A 26 0.56 4.16 9.41
CA GLY A 26 0.66 2.85 8.77
C GLY A 26 1.39 2.88 7.42
N LEU A 27 1.27 1.78 6.68
CA LEU A 27 1.83 1.60 5.35
C LEU A 27 0.80 0.89 4.46
N VAL A 28 0.54 1.43 3.28
CA VAL A 28 -0.23 0.76 2.23
C VAL A 28 0.74 0.07 1.28
N VAL A 29 0.59 -1.24 1.11
CA VAL A 29 1.29 -2.01 0.06
C VAL A 29 0.27 -2.33 -1.02
N SER A 30 0.44 -1.75 -2.21
CA SER A 30 -0.59 -1.69 -3.24
C SER A 30 -0.16 -2.33 -4.55
N THR A 31 -1.08 -3.06 -5.18
CA THR A 31 -0.98 -3.48 -6.58
C THR A 31 -1.28 -2.30 -7.52
N PRO A 32 -1.00 -2.41 -8.83
CA PRO A 32 -1.33 -1.33 -9.75
C PRO A 32 -2.83 -1.02 -9.80
N THR A 33 -3.68 -2.06 -9.74
CA THR A 33 -5.14 -1.91 -9.63
C THR A 33 -5.54 -1.21 -8.32
N GLY A 34 -4.87 -1.51 -7.21
CA GLY A 34 -5.11 -0.86 -5.92
C GLY A 34 -4.54 0.56 -5.81
N SER A 35 -3.72 1.00 -6.77
CA SER A 35 -3.08 2.33 -6.75
C SER A 35 -4.10 3.48 -6.78
N THR A 36 -5.28 3.23 -7.35
CA THR A 36 -6.38 4.19 -7.44
C THR A 36 -7.30 4.18 -6.22
N ALA A 37 -7.05 3.31 -5.23
CA ALA A 37 -7.84 3.16 -4.02
C ALA A 37 -7.17 3.89 -2.85
N TYR A 38 -7.02 3.25 -1.69
CA TYR A 38 -6.49 3.90 -0.49
C TYR A 38 -5.06 4.43 -0.68
N ALA A 39 -4.24 3.77 -1.52
CA ALA A 39 -2.92 4.26 -1.90
C ALA A 39 -2.96 5.67 -2.52
N LEU A 40 -3.98 5.99 -3.34
CA LEU A 40 -4.18 7.32 -3.90
C LEU A 40 -4.48 8.35 -2.80
N SER A 41 -5.37 8.00 -1.87
CA SER A 41 -5.72 8.85 -0.72
C SER A 41 -4.53 9.13 0.18
N SER A 42 -3.59 8.19 0.30
CA SER A 42 -2.34 8.34 1.05
C SER A 42 -1.23 9.07 0.28
N GLY A 43 -1.51 9.63 -0.90
CA GLY A 43 -0.54 10.39 -1.70
C GLY A 43 0.38 9.53 -2.56
N GLY A 44 0.02 8.27 -2.80
CA GLY A 44 0.70 7.38 -3.74
C GLY A 44 0.42 7.73 -5.21
N PRO A 45 1.29 7.28 -6.13
CA PRO A 45 1.08 7.52 -7.56
C PRO A 45 -0.01 6.61 -8.12
N LEU A 46 -0.67 7.07 -9.19
CA LEU A 46 -1.48 6.21 -10.05
C LEU A 46 -0.55 5.31 -10.86
N LEU A 47 -0.82 4.02 -10.84
CA LEU A 47 -0.13 3.01 -11.62
C LEU A 47 -1.07 2.45 -12.68
N HIS A 48 -0.58 2.27 -13.90
CA HIS A 48 -1.37 1.61 -14.94
C HIS A 48 -1.59 0.14 -14.57
N ALA A 49 -2.81 -0.37 -14.74
CA ALA A 49 -3.22 -1.71 -14.26
C ALA A 49 -2.38 -2.88 -14.82
N THR A 50 -1.71 -2.68 -15.97
CA THR A 50 -0.86 -3.69 -16.62
C THR A 50 0.60 -3.71 -16.13
N LEU A 51 1.02 -2.75 -15.29
CA LEU A 51 2.38 -2.71 -14.76
C LEU A 51 2.67 -3.92 -13.88
N ASP A 52 3.91 -4.39 -13.87
CA ASP A 52 4.34 -5.44 -12.96
C ASP A 52 5.07 -4.83 -11.75
N ALA A 53 4.32 -4.09 -10.94
CA ALA A 53 4.87 -3.30 -9.84
C ALA A 53 4.08 -3.44 -8.53
N ILE A 54 4.74 -3.15 -7.42
CA ILE A 54 4.15 -2.95 -6.09
C ILE A 54 4.50 -1.54 -5.62
N ALA A 55 3.54 -0.81 -5.06
CA ALA A 55 3.77 0.49 -4.43
C ALA A 55 3.71 0.36 -2.91
N LEU A 56 4.70 0.93 -2.21
CA LEU A 56 4.73 1.11 -0.77
C LEU A 56 4.44 2.59 -0.49
N VAL A 57 3.30 2.89 0.13
CA VAL A 57 2.82 4.25 0.35
C VAL A 57 2.61 4.48 1.85
N PRO A 58 3.42 5.34 2.50
CA PRO A 58 3.28 5.60 3.93
C PRO A 58 2.00 6.39 4.23
N ILE A 59 1.37 6.15 5.38
CA ILE A 59 0.23 6.91 5.86
C ILE A 59 0.72 7.85 6.96
N CYS A 60 0.66 9.17 6.72
CA CYS A 60 1.10 10.21 7.67
C CYS A 60 2.48 9.91 8.32
N PRO A 61 3.56 9.74 7.54
CA PRO A 61 4.87 9.42 8.11
C PRO A 61 5.42 10.60 8.94
N HIS A 62 5.97 10.30 10.11
CA HIS A 62 6.61 11.30 11.00
C HIS A 62 8.05 11.65 10.57
N THR A 63 8.35 11.49 9.28
CA THR A 63 9.64 11.84 8.67
C THR A 63 9.40 12.65 7.41
N LEU A 64 10.06 13.80 7.27
CA LEU A 64 9.83 14.76 6.17
C LEU A 64 10.28 14.24 4.80
N THR A 65 11.19 13.28 4.77
CA THR A 65 11.83 12.77 3.56
C THR A 65 11.20 11.49 3.02
N ASN A 66 10.22 10.91 3.73
CA ASN A 66 9.61 9.67 3.27
C ASN A 66 8.76 9.91 2.02
N ARG A 67 8.87 9.02 1.04
CA ARG A 67 8.15 9.10 -0.24
C ARG A 67 7.56 7.73 -0.59
N PRO A 68 6.48 7.69 -1.39
CA PRO A 68 6.03 6.44 -2.01
C PRO A 68 7.17 5.79 -2.78
N LEU A 69 7.32 4.47 -2.63
CA LEU A 69 8.33 3.67 -3.30
C LEU A 69 7.65 2.65 -4.21
N VAL A 70 8.01 2.63 -5.49
CA VAL A 70 7.51 1.67 -6.47
C VAL A 70 8.63 0.69 -6.82
N ILE A 71 8.35 -0.60 -6.70
CA ILE A 71 9.31 -1.69 -6.95
C ILE A 71 8.73 -2.74 -7.88
N ASN A 72 9.58 -3.62 -8.40
CA ASN A 72 9.15 -4.76 -9.21
C ASN A 72 8.25 -5.69 -8.40
N ALA A 73 7.12 -6.13 -8.97
CA ALA A 73 6.17 -7.00 -8.27
C ALA A 73 6.71 -8.41 -7.93
N SER A 74 7.81 -8.85 -8.53
CA SER A 74 8.48 -10.09 -8.13
C SER A 74 9.24 -9.97 -6.80
N SER A 75 9.37 -8.76 -6.27
CA SER A 75 10.08 -8.51 -5.02
C SER A 75 9.32 -9.07 -3.83
N LYS A 76 10.06 -9.58 -2.84
CA LYS A 76 9.52 -9.94 -1.52
C LYS A 76 9.62 -8.73 -0.61
N VAL A 77 8.49 -8.23 -0.13
CA VAL A 77 8.44 -7.15 0.87
C VAL A 77 8.20 -7.78 2.24
N GLU A 78 8.97 -7.37 3.23
CA GLU A 78 8.81 -7.81 4.62
C GLU A 78 8.66 -6.58 5.50
N ILE A 79 7.60 -6.55 6.31
CA ILE A 79 7.35 -5.50 7.31
C ILE A 79 7.46 -6.14 8.69
N VAL A 80 8.38 -5.64 9.51
CA VAL A 80 8.61 -6.11 10.89
C VAL A 80 8.02 -5.10 11.85
N ILE A 81 7.08 -5.53 12.70
CA ILE A 81 6.43 -4.65 13.67
C ILE A 81 7.36 -4.38 14.85
N GLY A 82 7.57 -3.11 15.19
CA GLY A 82 8.44 -2.67 16.26
C GLY A 82 7.95 -3.04 17.66
N ASN A 83 8.88 -3.07 18.62
CA ASN A 83 8.69 -3.61 19.97
C ASN A 83 8.05 -2.64 21.00
N ARG A 84 7.32 -1.62 20.55
CA ARG A 84 6.78 -0.62 21.49
C ARG A 84 5.50 -1.15 22.14
N GLU A 85 5.54 -1.38 23.46
CA GLU A 85 4.59 -2.22 24.22
C GLU A 85 3.11 -1.77 24.29
N GLN A 86 2.63 -0.81 23.49
CA GLN A 86 1.29 -0.23 23.69
C GLN A 86 0.51 0.07 22.40
N THR A 87 0.97 -0.38 21.23
CA THR A 87 0.25 -0.18 19.97
C THR A 87 -0.37 -1.47 19.47
N THR A 88 -1.71 -1.53 19.47
CA THR A 88 -2.45 -2.54 18.72
C THR A 88 -2.36 -2.17 17.24
N SER A 89 -1.66 -2.99 16.46
CA SER A 89 -1.53 -2.80 15.02
C SER A 89 -2.36 -3.86 14.31
N GLN A 90 -2.95 -3.50 13.18
CA GLN A 90 -3.74 -4.42 12.36
C GLN A 90 -3.26 -4.36 10.92
N VAL A 91 -3.31 -5.51 10.25
CA VAL A 91 -3.18 -5.58 8.81
C VAL A 91 -4.55 -5.87 8.21
N THR A 92 -4.90 -5.14 7.16
CA THR A 92 -6.13 -5.38 6.39
C THR A 92 -5.79 -5.67 4.93
N PHE A 93 -6.55 -6.56 4.33
CA PHE A 93 -6.43 -6.90 2.91
C PHE A 93 -7.70 -6.48 2.18
N ASP A 94 -7.54 -5.66 1.13
CA ASP A 94 -8.63 -5.12 0.31
C ASP A 94 -9.79 -4.48 1.11
N GLY A 95 -9.49 -3.98 2.32
CA GLY A 95 -10.46 -3.34 3.22
C GLY A 95 -11.50 -4.28 3.83
N GLN A 96 -11.30 -5.60 3.79
CA GLN A 96 -12.31 -6.57 4.23
C GLN A 96 -12.01 -7.18 5.60
N THR A 97 -10.87 -7.86 5.73
CA THR A 97 -10.53 -8.62 6.94
C THR A 97 -9.33 -8.01 7.63
N ALA A 98 -9.49 -7.66 8.91
CA ALA A 98 -8.43 -7.19 9.78
C ALA A 98 -7.85 -8.35 10.58
N PHE A 99 -6.52 -8.41 10.66
CA PHE A 99 -5.78 -9.34 11.51
C PHE A 99 -4.92 -8.52 12.47
N ASP A 100 -5.00 -8.84 13.76
CA ASP A 100 -4.11 -8.25 14.76
C ASP A 100 -2.67 -8.72 14.50
N VAL A 101 -1.73 -7.78 14.53
CA VAL A 101 -0.30 -8.05 14.45
C VAL A 101 0.37 -7.55 15.73
N LYS A 102 1.25 -8.39 16.27
CA LYS A 102 1.93 -8.17 17.53
C LYS A 102 3.33 -7.60 17.31
N PRO A 103 3.90 -6.93 18.33
CA PRO A 103 5.30 -6.56 18.31
C PRO A 103 6.21 -7.76 18.01
N GLY A 104 7.14 -7.59 17.06
CA GLY A 104 8.03 -8.63 16.57
C GLY A 104 7.47 -9.49 15.43
N ASP A 105 6.17 -9.39 15.11
CA ASP A 105 5.60 -10.10 13.97
C ASP A 105 6.18 -9.60 12.65
N ARG A 106 6.24 -10.51 11.67
CA ARG A 106 6.73 -10.25 10.33
C ARG A 106 5.64 -10.51 9.31
N ILE A 107 5.24 -9.46 8.60
CA ILE A 107 4.30 -9.53 7.50
C ILE A 107 5.09 -9.69 6.21
N VAL A 108 4.86 -10.77 5.48
CA VAL A 108 5.54 -11.05 4.21
C VAL A 108 4.55 -10.89 3.06
N ILE A 109 4.84 -9.96 2.16
CA ILE A 109 4.05 -9.69 0.96
C ILE A 109 4.84 -10.14 -0.28
N GLN A 110 4.20 -10.98 -1.10
CA GLN A 110 4.74 -11.48 -2.35
C GLN A 110 3.65 -11.60 -3.40
N LYS A 111 4.00 -11.39 -4.67
CA LYS A 111 3.10 -11.63 -5.79
C LYS A 111 2.72 -13.10 -5.87
N LYS A 112 1.42 -13.38 -5.93
CA LYS A 112 0.88 -14.72 -6.16
C LYS A 112 1.10 -15.12 -7.63
N ALA A 113 1.43 -16.39 -7.87
CA ALA A 113 1.63 -16.92 -9.22
C ALA A 113 0.35 -16.87 -10.07
N HIS A 114 -0.81 -17.03 -9.43
CA HIS A 114 -2.11 -16.97 -10.08
C HIS A 114 -2.63 -15.53 -10.12
N LYS A 115 -2.97 -15.06 -11.33
CA LYS A 115 -3.53 -13.73 -11.57
C LYS A 115 -5.05 -13.82 -11.69
N ILE A 116 -5.73 -12.75 -11.29
CA ILE A 116 -7.15 -12.57 -11.58
C ILE A 116 -7.30 -12.26 -13.07
N HIS A 117 -8.27 -12.91 -13.73
CA HIS A 117 -8.66 -12.60 -15.10
C HIS A 117 -9.92 -11.74 -15.08
N LEU A 118 -9.82 -10.53 -15.63
CA LEU A 118 -10.94 -9.61 -15.76
C LEU A 118 -11.40 -9.57 -17.22
N ILE A 119 -12.72 -9.52 -17.41
CA ILE A 119 -13.32 -9.30 -18.73
C ILE A 119 -13.71 -7.83 -18.87
N HIS A 120 -13.47 -7.28 -20.04
CA HIS A 120 -13.78 -5.90 -20.36
C HIS A 120 -14.69 -5.83 -21.60
N PRO A 121 -15.60 -4.85 -21.66
CA PRO A 121 -16.33 -4.55 -22.90
C PRO A 121 -15.35 -4.25 -24.05
N ALA A 122 -15.78 -4.50 -25.29
CA ALA A 122 -14.93 -4.29 -26.47
C ALA A 122 -14.42 -2.84 -26.63
N ASN A 123 -15.16 -1.87 -26.10
CA ASN A 123 -14.84 -0.44 -26.12
C ASN A 123 -14.20 0.05 -24.80
N TYR A 124 -13.55 -0.82 -24.03
CA TYR A 124 -12.92 -0.44 -22.77
C TYR A 124 -11.75 0.53 -22.99
N ASP A 125 -11.87 1.74 -22.42
CA ASP A 125 -10.79 2.72 -22.29
C ASP A 125 -10.49 2.95 -20.80
N TYR A 126 -9.31 2.49 -20.36
CA TYR A 126 -8.83 2.69 -18.99
C TYR A 126 -8.74 4.18 -18.60
N TYR A 127 -8.28 5.03 -19.52
CA TYR A 127 -8.11 6.44 -19.26
C TYR A 127 -9.45 7.20 -19.29
N GLU A 128 -10.45 6.73 -20.05
CA GLU A 128 -11.82 7.26 -19.95
C GLU A 128 -12.36 7.10 -18.54
N ILE A 129 -12.18 5.91 -17.95
CA ILE A 129 -12.59 5.63 -16.56
C ILE A 129 -11.85 6.54 -15.59
N LEU A 130 -10.53 6.68 -15.72
CA LEU A 130 -9.75 7.59 -14.87
C LEU A 130 -10.23 9.04 -14.99
N ARG A 131 -10.42 9.55 -16.21
CA ARG A 131 -10.94 10.90 -16.45
C ARG A 131 -12.30 11.12 -15.80
N ALA A 132 -13.19 10.15 -15.92
CA ALA A 132 -14.54 10.21 -15.34
C ALA A 132 -14.49 10.18 -13.80
N LYS A 133 -13.69 9.28 -13.21
CA LYS A 133 -13.59 9.09 -11.75
C LYS A 133 -12.82 10.20 -11.03
N LEU A 134 -11.82 10.79 -11.67
CA LEU A 134 -10.97 11.84 -11.10
C LEU A 134 -11.34 13.25 -11.61
N HIS A 135 -12.38 13.36 -12.44
CA HIS A 135 -12.88 14.62 -13.01
C HIS A 135 -11.85 15.42 -13.82
N TRP A 136 -10.92 14.74 -14.51
CA TRP A 136 -9.82 15.38 -15.25
C TRP A 136 -10.21 15.93 -16.63
N SER A 137 -11.44 15.71 -17.09
CA SER A 137 -11.93 16.24 -18.37
C SER A 137 -12.62 17.61 -18.25
N LYS A 138 -12.67 18.19 -17.04
CA LYS A 138 -13.20 19.55 -16.86
C LYS A 138 -12.12 20.55 -17.29
N GLN A 139 -12.37 21.27 -18.37
CA GLN A 139 -11.68 22.52 -18.65
C GLN A 139 -12.05 23.52 -17.54
N LEU A 140 -11.04 24.15 -16.94
CA LEU A 140 -11.23 25.32 -16.07
C LEU A 140 -11.67 26.53 -16.90
#